data_AF-A0A2J8UN79-F1
#
_entry.id   AF-A0A2J8UN79-F1
#
_cell.length_a   1.000
_cell.length_b   1.000
_cell.length_c   1.000
_cell.angle_alpha   90.00
_cell.angle_beta   90.00
_cell.angle_gamma   90.00
#
_symmetry.space_group_name_H-M   'P 1'
#
loop_
_entity.id
_entity.type
_entity.pdbx_description
1 polymer ?
#
loop_
_entity_poly.entity_id
_entity_poly.type
_entity_poly.pdbx_seq_one_letter_code
_entity_poly.pdbx_strand_id
1 'polypeptide(L)' 'FCALHGPREKCVEILRSGHLLAISPGGVREALISDETYNIVWGHRKGFAQVAIDAKVALTRMACFQI' A
#
# COMPACT_ATOMS: atom_id res chain seq x y z
N PHE A 1 1.62 6.22 -14.03
CA PHE A 1 1.22 5.81 -12.67
C PHE A 1 -0.29 5.91 -12.57
N CYS A 2 -0.98 4.83 -12.18
CA CYS A 2 -2.44 4.78 -12.06
C CYS A 2 -2.79 4.42 -10.62
N ALA A 3 -3.71 5.18 -10.00
CA ALA A 3 -4.29 4.82 -8.71
C ALA A 3 -5.39 3.78 -8.96
N LEU A 4 -5.03 2.50 -8.83
CA LEU A 4 -5.99 1.41 -8.95
C LEU A 4 -6.83 1.32 -7.66
N HIS A 5 -8.10 1.69 -7.75
CA HIS A 5 -9.12 1.31 -6.77
C HIS A 5 -9.59 -0.10 -7.11
N GLY A 6 -8.80 -1.09 -6.70
CA GLY A 6 -9.05 -2.49 -7.03
C GLY A 6 -9.32 -3.34 -5.80
N PRO A 7 -10.12 -4.40 -5.92
CA PRO A 7 -10.23 -5.42 -4.88
C PRO A 7 -8.86 -6.08 -4.66
N ARG A 8 -8.59 -6.54 -3.43
CA ARG A 8 -7.30 -7.12 -3.01
C ARG A 8 -6.84 -8.27 -3.93
N GLU A 9 -7.79 -9.02 -4.49
CA GLU A 9 -7.55 -10.13 -5.39
C GLU A 9 -6.78 -9.68 -6.65
N LYS A 10 -7.09 -8.48 -7.17
CA LYS A 10 -6.39 -7.93 -8.33
C LYS A 10 -4.93 -7.59 -8.01
N CYS A 11 -4.66 -7.10 -6.80
CA CYS A 11 -3.29 -6.84 -6.35
C CYS A 11 -2.47 -8.14 -6.27
N VAL A 12 -3.08 -9.23 -5.81
CA VAL A 12 -2.44 -10.56 -5.76
C VAL A 12 -2.14 -11.07 -7.16
N GLU A 13 -3.06 -10.92 -8.11
CA GLU A 13 -2.83 -11.30 -9.51
C GLU A 13 -1.66 -10.54 -10.14
N ILE A 14 -1.59 -9.21 -9.93
CA ILE A 14 -0.51 -8.36 -10.45
C ILE A 14 0.84 -8.84 -9.90
N LEU A 15 0.93 -9.07 -8.59
CA LEU A 15 2.16 -9.57 -7.97
C LEU A 15 2.56 -10.96 -8.49
N ARG A 16 1.60 -11.88 -8.66
CA ARG A 16 1.84 -13.22 -9.21
C ARG A 16 2.26 -13.20 -10.67
N SER A 17 1.82 -12.21 -11.44
CA SER A 17 2.23 -12.02 -12.83
C SER A 17 3.64 -11.44 -12.99
N GLY A 18 4.36 -11.20 -11.89
CA GLY A 18 5.75 -10.69 -11.90
C GLY A 18 5.87 -9.17 -11.98
N HIS A 19 4.75 -8.45 -11.85
CA HIS A 19 4.76 -6.98 -11.86
C HIS A 19 4.98 -6.44 -10.44
N LEU A 20 5.65 -5.28 -10.37
CA LEU A 20 5.79 -4.53 -9.13
C LEU A 20 4.51 -3.78 -8.80
N LEU A 21 4.12 -3.81 -7.53
CA LEU A 21 2.97 -3.10 -7.01
C LEU A 21 3.40 -2.23 -5.83
N ALA A 22 3.24 -0.91 -5.98
CA ALA A 22 3.41 0.04 -4.87
C ALA A 22 2.04 0.35 -4.27
N ILE A 23 1.90 0.15 -2.97
CA ILE A 23 0.71 0.51 -2.19
C ILE A 23 1.16 1.62 -1.24
N SER A 24 0.46 2.76 -1.25
CA SER A 24 0.64 3.81 -0.23
C SER A 24 -0.40 3.59 0.86
N PRO A 25 -0.03 2.97 1.99
CA PRO A 25 -0.98 2.64 3.03
C PRO A 25 -1.23 3.89 3.90
N GLY A 26 -2.50 4.14 4.25
CA GLY A 26 -2.95 5.37 4.93
C GLY A 26 -4.07 6.07 4.16
N GLY A 27 -4.01 6.13 2.84
CA GLY A 27 -5.05 6.81 2.06
C GLY A 27 -5.12 8.31 2.36
N VAL A 28 -6.27 8.93 2.08
CA VAL A 28 -6.40 10.40 2.02
C VAL A 28 -6.08 11.10 3.35
N ARG A 29 -6.45 10.50 4.49
CA ARG A 29 -6.20 11.12 5.81
C ARG A 29 -4.69 11.31 6.06
N GLU A 30 -3.93 10.23 5.93
CA GLU A 30 -2.47 10.27 6.06
C GLU A 30 -1.87 11.19 4.99
N ALA A 31 -2.36 11.15 3.74
CA ALA A 31 -1.87 12.06 2.69
C ALA A 31 -2.12 13.56 2.95
N LEU A 32 -3.12 13.92 3.77
CA LEU A 32 -3.48 15.33 4.04
C LEU A 32 -3.00 15.82 5.41
N ILE A 33 -2.80 14.93 6.37
CA ILE A 33 -2.52 15.27 7.78
C ILE A 33 -1.09 14.89 8.17
N SER A 34 -0.42 14.02 7.40
CA SER A 34 0.94 13.62 7.76
C SER A 34 1.93 14.78 7.65
N ASP A 35 2.54 15.10 8.79
CA ASP A 35 3.74 15.92 8.92
C ASP A 35 4.91 15.05 9.42
N GLU A 36 6.04 15.68 9.71
CA GLU A 36 7.25 15.02 10.20
C GLU A 36 7.10 14.34 11.59
N THR A 37 6.05 14.67 12.34
CA THR A 37 5.76 14.11 13.67
C THR A 37 4.60 13.11 13.65
N TYR A 38 3.92 12.96 12.51
CA TYR A 38 2.70 12.18 12.41
C TYR A 38 2.97 10.68 12.50
N ASN A 39 2.48 10.07 13.57
CA ASN A 39 2.49 8.62 13.72
C ASN A 39 1.41 7.99 12.83
N ILE A 40 1.81 7.12 11.91
CA ILE A 40 0.86 6.44 11.02
C ILE A 40 -0.13 5.59 11.84
N VAL A 41 -1.42 5.91 11.71
CA VAL A 41 -2.51 5.17 12.37
C VAL A 41 -3.14 4.19 11.37
N TRP A 42 -2.69 2.94 11.40
CA TRP A 42 -3.22 1.87 10.55
C TRP A 42 -4.67 1.50 10.88
N GLY A 43 -5.03 1.52 12.16
CA GLY A 43 -6.32 0.97 12.64
C GLY A 43 -6.51 -0.49 12.20
N HIS A 44 -7.67 -0.80 11.61
CA HIS A 44 -7.97 -2.11 11.01
C HIS A 44 -7.57 -2.21 9.52
N ARG A 45 -6.90 -1.20 8.95
CA ARG A 45 -6.55 -1.15 7.52
C ARG A 45 -5.26 -1.94 7.25
N LYS A 46 -5.36 -3.27 7.32
CA LYS A 46 -4.25 -4.22 7.10
C LYS A 46 -4.36 -5.00 5.78
N GLY A 47 -5.24 -4.56 4.86
CA GLY A 47 -5.49 -5.26 3.59
C GLY A 47 -4.24 -5.43 2.71
N PHE A 48 -3.33 -4.44 2.72
CA PHE A 48 -2.07 -4.53 1.97
C PHE A 48 -1.15 -5.64 2.50
N ALA A 49 -1.17 -5.89 3.82
CA ALA A 49 -0.39 -6.97 4.42
C ALA A 49 -0.97 -8.33 4.02
N GLN A 50 -2.29 -8.46 3.96
CA GLN A 50 -2.94 -9.69 3.48
C GLN A 50 -2.60 -9.98 2.02
N VAL A 51 -2.55 -8.96 1.15
CA VAL A 51 -2.11 -9.11 -0.24
C VAL A 51 -0.71 -9.72 -0.33
N ALA A 52 0.24 -9.27 0.51
CA ALA A 52 1.59 -9.81 0.52
C ALA A 52 1.64 -11.28 0.98
N ILE A 53 0.84 -11.64 1.99
CA ILE A 53 0.68 -13.02 2.46
C ILE A 53 0.12 -13.90 1.34
N ASP A 54 -0.97 -13.48 0.69
CA ASP A 54 -1.67 -14.23 -0.35
C ASP A 54 -0.82 -14.38 -1.63
N ALA A 55 -0.03 -13.36 -1.95
CA ALA A 55 0.91 -13.37 -3.07
C ALA A 55 2.25 -14.07 -2.74
N LYS A 56 2.51 -14.38 -1.46
CA LYS A 56 3.79 -14.94 -0.96
C LYS A 56 5.01 -14.07 -1.32
N VAL A 57 4.88 -12.76 -1.21
CA VAL A 57 5.94 -11.79 -1.50
C VAL A 57 6.38 -11.04 -0.25
N ALA A 58 7.64 -10.60 -0.21
CA ALA A 58 8.13 -9.73 0.86
C ALA A 58 7.70 -8.27 0.62
N LEU A 59 7.33 -7.58 1.69
CA LEU A 59 7.07 -6.14 1.67
C LEU A 59 8.38 -5.36 1.84
N THR A 60 8.65 -4.42 0.93
CA THR A 60 9.76 -3.47 1.06
C THR A 60 9.22 -2.08 1.41
N ARG A 61 9.87 -1.36 2.33
CA ARG A 61 9.47 0.03 2.64
C ARG A 61 9.84 0.94 1.47
N MET A 62 8.88 1.75 1.04
CA MET A 62 9.09 2.80 0.05
C MET A 62 8.69 4.14 0.66
N ALA A 63 9.52 5.18 0.47
CA ALA A 63 9.20 6.55 0.85
C ALA A 63 8.70 7.32 -0.39
N CYS A 64 7.56 8.00 -0.25
CA CYS A 64 7.04 8.90 -1.27
C CYS A 64 7.17 10.33 -0.75
N PHE A 65 7.90 11.18 -1.46
CA PHE A 65 8.06 12.59 -1.11
C PHE A 65 7.05 13.41 -1.92
N GLN A 66 6.20 14.16 -1.23
CA GLN A 66 5.41 15.22 -1.85
C GLN A 66 6.29 16.47 -1.90
N ILE A 67 6.80 16.79 -3.08
CA ILE A 67 7.48 18.05 -3.41
C ILE A 67 6.49 19.02 -4.04
#